data_AF-A0AAV5TFI9-F1
#
_entry.id   AF-A0AAV5TFI9-F1
#
_cell.length_a   1.000
_cell.length_b   1.000
_cell.length_c   1.000
_cell.angle_alpha   90.00
_cell.angle_beta   90.00
_cell.angle_gamma   90.00
#
_symmetry.space_group_name_H-M   'P 1'
#
loop_
_entity.id
_entity.type
_entity.pdbx_description
1 polymer ?
#
loop_
_entity_poly.entity_id
_entity_poly.type
_entity_poly.pdbx_seq_one_letter_code
_entity_poly.pdbx_strand_id
1 'polypeptide(L)'
;INAFVLLVIVKRTPISMMDYSIIIFNTALNDLFTVILHFLLNARLFIYGSVVAHMADGPCRLVSDFFCKVAFELIHDIIMQTCSIIGISFWYR
;
A
#
# COMPACT_ATOMS: atom_id res chain seq x y z
N ILE A 1 2.16 8.92 10.67
CA ILE A 1 3.61 8.61 10.59
C ILE A 1 4.11 8.75 9.16
N ASN A 2 3.51 8.07 8.18
CA ASN A 2 3.97 8.08 6.79
C ASN A 2 3.90 9.45 6.08
N ALA A 3 2.85 10.25 6.34
CA ALA A 3 2.77 11.63 5.83
C ALA A 3 3.89 12.56 6.36
N PHE A 4 4.38 12.31 7.57
CA PHE A 4 5.46 13.10 8.18
C PHE A 4 6.81 12.73 7.57
N VAL A 5 7.04 11.44 7.30
CA VAL A 5 8.23 10.94 6.59
C VAL A 5 8.30 11.52 5.17
N LEU A 6 7.16 11.55 4.46
CA LEU A 6 7.03 12.22 3.15
C LEU A 6 7.49 13.68 3.18
N LEU A 7 7.04 14.43 4.20
CA LEU A 7 7.36 15.85 4.35
C LEU A 7 8.85 16.08 4.66
N VAL A 8 9.46 15.20 5.45
CA VAL A 8 10.90 15.24 5.79
C VAL A 8 11.77 14.90 4.59
N ILE A 9 11.39 13.89 3.79
CA ILE A 9 12.14 13.51 2.58
C ILE A 9 12.13 14.66 1.57
N VAL A 10 10.98 15.29 1.32
CA VAL A 10 10.87 16.40 0.36
C VAL A 10 11.68 17.62 0.81
N LYS A 11 11.78 17.89 2.12
CA LYS A 11 12.42 19.10 2.64
C LYS A 11 13.89 18.96 3.04
N ARG A 12 14.43 17.76 3.26
CA ARG A 12 15.75 17.58 3.90
C ARG A 12 16.67 16.54 3.26
N THR A 13 16.41 16.08 2.04
CA THR A 13 17.25 15.03 1.42
C THR A 13 18.60 15.54 0.90
N PRO A 14 19.73 15.00 1.38
CA PRO A 14 21.06 15.26 0.80
C PRO A 14 21.26 14.46 -0.50
N ILE A 15 21.99 15.05 -1.45
CA ILE A 15 22.19 14.53 -2.82
C ILE A 15 22.83 13.12 -2.84
N SER A 16 23.62 12.74 -1.82
CA SER A 16 24.28 11.43 -1.77
C SER A 16 23.37 10.24 -1.42
N MET A 17 22.10 10.48 -1.08
CA MET A 17 21.12 9.42 -0.77
C MET A 17 19.86 9.52 -1.64
N MET A 18 19.95 10.15 -2.81
CA MET A 18 18.77 10.47 -3.64
C MET A 18 18.02 9.20 -4.07
N ASP A 19 18.73 8.15 -4.50
CA ASP A 19 18.10 6.89 -4.93
C ASP A 19 17.36 6.19 -3.78
N TYR A 20 18.01 6.09 -2.62
CA TYR A 20 17.40 5.50 -1.42
C TYR A 20 16.21 6.33 -0.91
N SER A 21 16.26 7.65 -1.07
CA SER A 21 15.18 8.55 -0.68
C SER A 21 13.95 8.41 -1.58
N ILE A 22 14.14 8.17 -2.87
CA ILE A 22 13.04 7.88 -3.82
C ILE A 22 12.37 6.56 -3.44
N ILE A 23 13.15 5.55 -3.05
CA ILE A 23 12.62 4.27 -2.58
C ILE A 23 11.75 4.47 -1.33
N ILE A 24 12.25 5.17 -0.31
CA ILE A 24 11.46 5.44 0.92
C ILE A 24 10.22 6.29 0.61
N PHE A 25 10.33 7.26 -0.29
CA PHE A 25 9.21 8.10 -0.70
C PHE A 25 8.08 7.27 -1.33
N ASN A 26 8.43 6.38 -2.26
CA ASN A 26 7.47 5.47 -2.89
C ASN A 26 6.83 4.53 -1.87
N THR A 27 7.60 3.98 -0.94
CA THR A 27 7.05 3.15 0.14
C THR A 27 6.07 3.93 1.01
N ALA A 28 6.40 5.17 1.39
CA ALA A 28 5.52 5.99 2.22
C ALA A 28 4.22 6.39 1.50
N LEU A 29 4.27 6.61 0.18
CA LEU A 29 3.07 6.82 -0.64
C LEU A 29 2.22 5.55 -0.70
N ASN A 30 2.83 4.41 -1.02
CA ASN A 30 2.15 3.13 -1.10
C ASN A 30 1.46 2.76 0.20
N ASP A 31 2.10 3.00 1.35
CA ASP A 31 1.46 2.77 2.64
C ASP A 31 0.25 3.69 2.87
N LEU A 32 0.34 4.96 2.46
CA LEU A 32 -0.76 5.92 2.63
C LEU A 32 -1.96 5.53 1.77
N PHE A 33 -1.72 5.14 0.51
CA PHE A 33 -2.76 4.57 -0.35
C PHE A 33 -3.33 3.28 0.20
N THR A 34 -2.48 2.39 0.75
CA THR A 34 -2.93 1.13 1.35
C THR A 34 -3.87 1.38 2.51
N VAL A 35 -3.57 2.31 3.42
CA VAL A 35 -4.45 2.64 4.55
C VAL A 35 -5.81 3.15 4.08
N ILE A 36 -5.83 4.02 3.07
CA ILE A 36 -7.07 4.54 2.48
C ILE A 36 -7.89 3.40 1.87
N LEU A 37 -7.26 2.55 1.06
CA LEU A 37 -7.91 1.39 0.43
C LEU A 37 -8.40 0.38 1.47
N HIS A 38 -7.64 0.16 2.55
CA HIS A 38 -8.03 -0.73 3.64
C HIS A 38 -9.28 -0.23 4.36
N PHE A 39 -9.37 1.08 4.59
CA PHE A 39 -10.56 1.71 5.17
C PHE A 39 -11.77 1.60 4.21
N LEU A 40 -11.52 1.79 2.92
CA LEU A 40 -12.55 1.78 1.88
C LEU A 40 -13.13 0.37 1.62
N LEU A 41 -12.27 -0.64 1.62
CA LEU A 41 -12.64 -2.04 1.43
C LEU A 41 -13.16 -2.68 2.71
N ASN A 42 -12.62 -2.30 3.86
CA ASN A 42 -12.82 -2.97 5.16
C ASN A 42 -12.78 -4.49 5.02
N ALA A 43 -11.73 -4.98 4.33
CA ALA A 43 -11.63 -6.36 3.90
C ALA A 43 -11.57 -7.29 5.11
N ARG A 44 -12.52 -8.22 5.19
CA ARG A 44 -12.51 -9.32 6.15
C ARG A 44 -12.06 -10.59 5.46
N LEU A 45 -11.06 -11.23 6.08
CA LEU A 45 -10.55 -12.53 5.70
C LEU A 45 -11.40 -13.61 6.38
N PHE A 46 -12.14 -14.39 5.59
CA PHE A 46 -12.82 -15.58 6.07
C PHE A 46 -12.05 -16.81 5.58
N ILE A 47 -11.47 -17.54 6.52
CA ILE A 47 -10.80 -18.81 6.24
C ILE A 47 -11.83 -19.91 6.51
N TYR A 48 -12.32 -20.56 5.45
CA TYR A 48 -13.20 -21.73 5.58
C TYR A 48 -12.57 -22.92 4.85
N GLY A 49 -12.05 -23.88 5.62
CA GLY A 49 -11.33 -25.03 5.08
C GLY A 49 -10.07 -24.60 4.32
N SER A 50 -9.97 -24.99 3.04
CA SER A 50 -8.85 -24.65 2.15
C SER A 50 -9.07 -23.39 1.31
N VAL A 51 -10.17 -22.67 1.50
CA VAL A 51 -10.52 -21.49 0.69
C VAL A 51 -10.42 -20.24 1.56
N VAL A 52 -9.62 -19.28 1.10
CA VAL A 52 -9.55 -17.94 1.67
C VAL A 52 -10.51 -17.05 0.89
N ALA A 53 -11.65 -16.74 1.49
CA ALA A 53 -12.62 -15.83 0.91
C ALA A 53 -12.41 -14.42 1.47
N HIS A 54 -12.29 -13.45 0.57
CA HIS A 54 -12.23 -12.03 0.92
C HIS A 54 -13.61 -11.42 0.73
N MET A 55 -14.21 -10.93 1.81
CA MET A 55 -15.44 -10.15 1.75
C MET A 55 -15.13 -8.70 2.10
N ALA A 56 -15.52 -7.77 1.21
CA ALA A 56 -15.39 -6.34 1.42
C ALA A 56 -16.75 -5.77 1.83
N ASP A 57 -16.92 -5.51 3.13
CA ASP A 57 -18.12 -4.87 3.71
C ASP A 57 -17.91 -3.36 3.96
N GLY A 58 -16.92 -2.77 3.30
CA GLY A 58 -16.59 -1.36 3.44
C GLY A 58 -17.46 -0.40 2.63
N PRO A 59 -17.22 0.92 2.77
CA PRO A 59 -17.92 1.95 2.02
C PRO A 59 -17.72 1.87 0.49
N CYS A 60 -16.80 1.04 -0.03
CA CYS A 60 -16.69 0.74 -1.46
C CYS A 60 -18.03 0.29 -2.08
N ARG A 61 -18.85 -0.45 -1.31
CA ARG A 61 -20.10 -1.06 -1.76
C ARG A 61 -21.21 -0.03 -1.93
N LEU A 62 -21.10 1.13 -1.27
CA LEU A 62 -22.01 2.26 -1.44
C LEU A 62 -21.82 2.95 -2.80
N VAL A 63 -20.62 2.83 -3.40
CA VAL A 63 -20.33 3.42 -4.71
C VAL A 63 -20.69 2.46 -5.82
N SER A 64 -20.08 1.27 -5.85
CA SER A 64 -20.34 0.22 -6.84
C SER A 64 -19.57 -1.05 -6.51
N ASP A 65 -20.15 -2.22 -6.82
CA ASP A 65 -19.45 -3.50 -6.72
C ASP A 65 -18.21 -3.58 -7.64
N PHE A 66 -18.25 -2.93 -8.80
CA PHE A 66 -17.10 -2.87 -9.72
C PHE A 66 -15.95 -2.07 -9.10
N PHE A 67 -16.25 -0.93 -8.48
CA PHE A 67 -15.26 -0.11 -7.81
C PHE A 67 -14.59 -0.88 -6.66
N CYS A 68 -15.36 -1.67 -5.92
CA CYS A 68 -14.80 -2.50 -4.86
C CYS A 68 -13.85 -3.58 -5.38
N LYS A 69 -14.17 -4.22 -6.52
CA LYS A 69 -13.27 -5.18 -7.18
C LYS A 69 -11.97 -4.52 -7.63
N VAL A 70 -12.05 -3.35 -8.27
CA VAL A 70 -10.86 -2.61 -8.71
C VAL A 70 -10.00 -2.19 -7.52
N ALA A 71 -10.61 -1.70 -6.44
CA ALA A 71 -9.89 -1.35 -5.22
C ALA A 71 -9.18 -2.56 -4.59
N PHE A 72 -9.78 -3.75 -4.69
CA PHE A 72 -9.17 -5.00 -4.23
C PHE A 72 -8.00 -5.46 -5.11
N GLU A 73 -8.09 -5.32 -6.43
CA GLU A 73 -6.94 -5.57 -7.32
C GLU A 73 -5.80 -4.58 -7.03
N LEU A 74 -6.13 -3.30 -6.81
CA LEU A 74 -5.14 -2.27 -6.48
C LEU A 74 -4.41 -2.54 -5.17
N ILE A 75 -5.11 -3.01 -4.11
CA ILE A 75 -4.43 -3.32 -2.84
C ILE A 75 -3.44 -4.49 -3.00
N HIS A 76 -3.78 -5.46 -3.85
CA HIS A 76 -2.89 -6.59 -4.13
C HIS A 76 -1.64 -6.14 -4.88
N ASP A 77 -1.79 -5.31 -5.91
CA ASP A 77 -0.67 -4.78 -6.68
C ASP A 77 0.28 -3.94 -5.79
N ILE A 78 -0.28 -3.10 -4.92
CA ILE A 78 0.51 -2.29 -3.97
C ILE A 78 1.29 -3.17 -2.99
N ILE A 79 0.71 -4.29 -2.52
CA ILE A 79 1.41 -5.25 -1.66
C ILE A 79 2.59 -5.88 -2.41
N MET A 80 2.38 -6.33 -3.65
CA MET A 80 3.45 -6.92 -4.48
C MET A 80 4.57 -5.92 -4.76
N GLN A 81 4.22 -4.66 -5.04
CA GLN A 81 5.19 -3.59 -5.24
C GLN A 81 5.98 -3.29 -3.97
N THR A 82 5.31 -3.25 -2.82
CA THR A 82 5.96 -3.03 -1.51
C THR A 82 6.93 -4.16 -1.17
N CYS A 83 6.56 -5.42 -1.41
CA CYS A 83 7.46 -6.57 -1.24
C CYS A 83 8.72 -6.44 -2.13
N SER A 84 8.54 -6.02 -3.39
CA SER A 84 9.64 -5.81 -4.32
C SER A 84 10.58 -4.71 -3.86
N ILE A 85 10.04 -3.58 -3.38
CA ILE A 85 10.80 -2.45 -2.84
C ILE A 85 11.58 -2.86 -1.58
N ILE A 86 10.98 -3.64 -0.68
CA ILE A 86 11.66 -4.15 0.52
C ILE A 86 12.83 -5.05 0.10
N GLY A 87 12.64 -5.93 -0.90
CA GLY A 87 13.69 -6.76 -1.45
C GLY A 87 14.87 -5.95 -2.01
N ILE A 88 14.58 -4.90 -2.78
CA ILE A 88 15.61 -3.98 -3.31
C ILE A 88 16.31 -3.22 -2.17
N SER A 89 15.57 -2.84 -1.13
CA SER A 89 16.13 -2.15 0.04
C SER A 89 17.11 -3.02 0.82
N PHE A 90 16.87 -4.34 0.90
CA PHE A 90 17.83 -5.29 1.46
C PHE A 90 19.06 -5.47 0.58
N TRP A 91 18.91 -5.40 -0.74
CA TRP A 91 20.02 -5.52 -1.68
C TRP A 91 20.96 -4.29 -1.68
N TYR A 92 20.41 -3.09 -1.43
CA TYR A 92 21.19 -1.84 -1.35
C TYR A 92 22.01 -1.71 -0.07
N ARG A 93 21.80 -2.58 0.92
CA ARG A 93 22.46 -2.55 2.24
C ARG A 93 23.64 -3.52 2.29
#